data_AF-A0A7U9N535-F1
#
_entry.id   AF-A0A7U9N535-F1
#
_cell.length_a   1.000
_cell.length_b   1.000
_cell.length_c   1.000
_cell.angle_alpha   90.00
_cell.angle_beta   90.00
_cell.angle_gamma   90.00
#
_symmetry.space_group_name_H-M   'P 1'
#
loop_
_entity.id
_entity.type
_entity.pdbx_description
1 polymer ?
#
loop_
_entity_poly.entity_id
_entity_poly.type
_entity_poly.pdbx_seq_one_letter_code
_entity_poly.pdbx_strand_id
1 'polypeptide(L)'
;MLGKLLKHEWRAVWKVPTLLIGVLMLIAVVAGGTFALPIWDSEWIGLPLSGVMMIMMFYFAMIATGVGIMIYFAVRYYKNMYTDEGYLTHTLPVTARLLLLNKVITMTAWNLIAGAAVIVSICVFGGVTLLALIPKDGYYARELVEAFVQLPSALKELWYMPELRGINGFFASIIFLVFTSSFSGTMMIIGSINLGQMVRRHRILGAVGAYFGINCAVQFFPLSLSCLS
;
A
#
# COMPACT_ATOMS: atom_id res chain seq x y z
N MET A 1 -27.75 -7.98 9.43
CA MET A 1 -27.72 -6.49 9.33
C MET A 1 -26.35 -5.95 8.90
N LEU A 2 -25.23 -6.50 9.39
CA LEU A 2 -23.85 -6.11 9.01
C LEU A 2 -23.63 -6.03 7.48
N GLY A 3 -24.11 -6.99 6.69
CA GLY A 3 -23.94 -6.97 5.23
C GLY A 3 -24.59 -5.76 4.53
N LYS A 4 -25.71 -5.23 5.04
CA LYS A 4 -26.35 -4.03 4.48
C LYS A 4 -25.50 -2.78 4.79
N LEU A 5 -24.93 -2.70 5.99
CA LEU A 5 -24.00 -1.66 6.41
C LEU A 5 -22.71 -1.67 5.58
N LEU A 6 -22.13 -2.86 5.37
CA LEU A 6 -20.92 -3.03 4.56
C LEU A 6 -21.16 -2.57 3.13
N LYS A 7 -22.26 -2.99 2.51
CA LYS A 7 -22.61 -2.59 1.13
C LYS A 7 -22.76 -1.07 1.00
N HIS A 8 -23.38 -0.43 1.99
CA HIS A 8 -23.56 1.02 2.01
C HIS A 8 -22.24 1.76 2.16
N GLU A 9 -21.42 1.39 3.16
CA GLU A 9 -20.09 1.99 3.36
C GLU A 9 -19.19 1.78 2.14
N TRP A 10 -19.18 0.58 1.57
CA TRP A 10 -18.38 0.27 0.38
C TRP A 10 -18.73 1.18 -0.79
N ARG A 11 -20.04 1.33 -1.08
CA ARG A 11 -20.54 2.22 -2.15
C ARG A 11 -20.22 3.69 -1.88
N ALA A 12 -20.09 4.09 -0.63
CA ALA A 12 -19.72 5.44 -0.28
C ALA A 12 -18.20 5.65 -0.38
N VAL A 13 -17.38 4.62 -0.12
CA VAL A 13 -15.90 4.67 -0.06
C VAL A 13 -15.23 4.53 -1.41
N TRP A 14 -15.70 3.63 -2.27
CA TRP A 14 -14.90 3.10 -3.39
C TRP A 14 -14.24 4.13 -4.29
N LYS A 15 -14.91 5.25 -4.60
CA LYS A 15 -14.46 6.21 -5.63
C LYS A 15 -13.04 6.73 -5.41
N VAL A 16 -12.70 7.14 -4.19
CA VAL A 16 -11.43 7.83 -3.93
C VAL A 16 -10.25 6.85 -3.93
N PRO A 17 -10.28 5.71 -3.19
CA PRO A 17 -9.22 4.72 -3.27
C PRO A 17 -9.03 4.16 -4.68
N THR A 18 -10.12 3.89 -5.42
CA THR A 18 -10.00 3.42 -6.81
C THR A 18 -9.37 4.46 -7.72
N LEU A 19 -9.68 5.75 -7.51
CA LEU A 19 -9.09 6.82 -8.30
C LEU A 19 -7.59 6.94 -8.04
N LEU A 20 -7.15 6.88 -6.77
CA LEU A 20 -5.73 6.90 -6.41
C LEU A 20 -4.98 5.69 -7.00
N ILE A 21 -5.57 4.50 -6.93
CA ILE A 21 -5.02 3.29 -7.58
C ILE A 21 -4.96 3.47 -9.10
N GLY A 22 -6.01 4.01 -9.72
CA GLY A 22 -6.04 4.28 -11.16
C GLY A 22 -4.94 5.25 -11.59
N VAL A 23 -4.72 6.31 -10.81
CA VAL A 23 -3.62 7.26 -11.04
C VAL A 23 -2.26 6.56 -10.93
N LEU A 24 -2.05 5.72 -9.90
CA LEU A 24 -0.82 4.94 -9.78
C LEU A 24 -0.57 4.04 -11.00
N MET A 25 -1.62 3.38 -11.49
CA MET A 25 -1.54 2.53 -12.68
C MET A 25 -1.19 3.33 -13.93
N LEU A 26 -1.77 4.52 -14.11
CA LEU A 26 -1.42 5.42 -15.21
C LEU A 26 0.04 5.86 -15.10
N ILE A 27 0.51 6.22 -13.91
CA ILE A 27 1.91 6.59 -13.68
C ILE A 27 2.83 5.40 -14.00
N ALA A 28 2.46 4.17 -13.63
CA ALA A 28 3.24 2.97 -13.96
C ALA A 28 3.42 2.80 -15.47
N VAL A 29 2.34 2.97 -16.24
CA VAL A 29 2.37 2.87 -17.71
C VAL A 29 3.17 4.01 -18.33
N VAL A 30 2.96 5.25 -17.89
CA VAL A 30 3.70 6.43 -18.41
C VAL A 30 5.18 6.34 -18.08
N ALA A 31 5.50 5.98 -16.83
CA ALA A 31 6.87 5.85 -16.39
C ALA A 31 7.60 4.72 -17.14
N GLY A 32 6.93 3.57 -17.34
CA GLY A 32 7.48 2.49 -18.15
C GLY A 32 7.59 2.84 -19.63
N GLY A 33 6.60 3.54 -20.19
CA GLY A 33 6.56 3.91 -21.60
C GLY A 33 7.59 4.97 -22.00
N THR A 34 8.10 5.74 -21.04
CA THR A 34 9.17 6.73 -21.31
C THR A 34 10.45 6.06 -21.79
N PHE A 35 10.66 4.79 -21.46
CA PHE A 35 11.78 3.99 -21.97
C PHE A 35 11.70 3.70 -23.48
N ALA A 36 10.57 3.96 -24.12
CA ALA A 36 10.43 3.83 -25.58
C ALA A 36 11.08 5.00 -26.36
N LEU A 37 11.42 6.09 -25.67
CA LEU A 37 12.01 7.27 -26.31
C LEU A 37 13.37 6.96 -26.96
N PRO A 38 13.74 7.66 -28.05
CA PRO A 38 15.01 7.43 -28.75
C PRO A 38 16.25 7.78 -27.91
N ILE A 39 16.09 8.55 -26.82
CA ILE A 39 17.19 8.92 -25.93
C ILE A 39 17.89 7.70 -25.33
N TRP A 40 17.17 6.59 -25.12
CA TRP A 40 17.68 5.37 -24.48
C TRP A 40 18.63 4.54 -25.37
N ASP A 41 18.77 4.88 -26.66
CA ASP A 41 19.79 4.32 -27.56
C ASP A 41 21.12 5.11 -27.51
N SER A 42 21.17 6.24 -26.80
CA SER A 42 22.36 7.08 -26.72
C SER A 42 23.37 6.56 -25.69
N GLU A 43 24.67 6.64 -26.01
CA GLU A 43 25.78 6.34 -25.10
C GLU A 43 26.09 7.49 -24.12
N TRP A 44 25.11 8.34 -23.82
CA TRP A 44 25.32 9.48 -22.94
C TRP A 44 25.59 9.03 -21.49
N ILE A 45 26.67 9.54 -20.89
CA ILE A 45 27.10 9.16 -19.53
C ILE A 45 26.05 9.47 -18.44
N GLY A 46 25.11 10.38 -18.72
CA GLY A 46 24.00 10.74 -17.82
C GLY A 46 22.74 9.88 -17.96
N LEU A 47 22.69 8.99 -18.95
CA LEU A 47 21.53 8.12 -19.19
C LEU A 47 21.16 7.22 -17.99
N PRO A 48 22.09 6.52 -17.32
CA PRO A 48 21.73 5.65 -16.19
C PRO A 48 21.24 6.45 -14.99
N LEU A 49 21.80 7.65 -14.76
CA LEU A 49 21.30 8.56 -13.73
C LEU A 49 19.84 8.92 -14.00
N SER A 50 19.49 9.22 -15.26
CA SER A 50 18.11 9.51 -15.65
C SER A 50 17.16 8.33 -15.42
N GLY A 51 17.61 7.10 -15.71
CA GLY A 51 16.84 5.88 -15.45
C GLY A 51 16.58 5.64 -13.97
N VAL A 52 17.60 5.84 -13.13
CA VAL A 52 17.44 5.74 -11.66
C VAL A 52 16.47 6.78 -11.14
N MET A 53 16.55 8.04 -11.62
CA MET A 53 15.60 9.09 -11.23
C MET A 53 14.16 8.75 -11.61
N MET A 54 13.97 8.12 -12.77
CA MET A 54 12.65 7.66 -13.23
C MET A 54 12.06 6.58 -12.30
N ILE A 55 12.87 5.58 -11.93
CA ILE A 55 12.47 4.52 -11.00
C ILE A 55 12.16 5.10 -9.62
N MET A 56 12.97 6.06 -9.14
CA MET A 56 12.73 6.76 -7.88
C MET A 56 11.42 7.55 -7.90
N MET A 57 11.10 8.23 -9.02
CA MET A 57 9.83 8.94 -9.17
C MET A 57 8.63 7.98 -9.07
N PHE A 58 8.72 6.81 -9.73
CA PHE A 58 7.69 5.78 -9.61
C PHE A 58 7.57 5.24 -8.17
N TYR A 59 8.70 5.04 -7.49
CA TYR A 59 8.72 4.64 -6.09
C TYR A 59 8.02 5.66 -5.18
N PHE A 60 8.26 6.95 -5.36
CA PHE A 60 7.53 8.00 -4.64
C PHE A 60 6.04 8.00 -4.95
N ALA A 61 5.63 7.72 -6.19
CA ALA A 61 4.21 7.59 -6.54
C ALA A 61 3.51 6.44 -5.80
N MET A 62 4.19 5.30 -5.62
CA MET A 62 3.68 4.17 -4.82
C MET A 62 3.48 4.58 -3.35
N ILE A 63 4.48 5.23 -2.74
CA ILE A 63 4.38 5.73 -1.36
C ILE A 63 3.25 6.74 -1.23
N ALA A 64 3.19 7.72 -2.14
CA ALA A 64 2.16 8.76 -2.13
C ALA A 64 0.75 8.17 -2.24
N THR A 65 0.58 7.11 -3.03
CA THR A 65 -0.70 6.40 -3.17
C THR A 65 -1.06 5.68 -1.86
N GLY A 66 -0.13 4.94 -1.25
CA GLY A 66 -0.35 4.25 0.02
C GLY A 66 -0.69 5.22 1.16
N VAL A 67 0.10 6.28 1.32
CA VAL A 67 -0.12 7.32 2.32
C VAL A 67 -1.42 8.09 2.04
N GLY A 68 -1.72 8.40 0.77
CA GLY A 68 -2.94 9.09 0.37
C GLY A 68 -4.21 8.30 0.72
N ILE A 69 -4.22 6.99 0.48
CA ILE A 69 -5.31 6.10 0.87
C ILE A 69 -5.45 6.04 2.39
N MET A 70 -4.34 5.95 3.13
CA MET A 70 -4.33 5.95 4.60
C MET A 70 -4.93 7.25 5.17
N ILE A 71 -4.47 8.42 4.69
CA ILE A 71 -4.97 9.73 5.12
C ILE A 71 -6.46 9.87 4.80
N TYR A 72 -6.86 9.47 3.59
CA TYR A 72 -8.27 9.49 3.19
C TYR A 72 -9.15 8.71 4.17
N PHE A 73 -8.74 7.48 4.53
CA PHE A 73 -9.47 6.67 5.48
C PHE A 73 -9.50 7.28 6.88
N ALA A 74 -8.39 7.84 7.37
CA ALA A 74 -8.34 8.51 8.66
C ALA A 74 -9.30 9.71 8.73
N VAL A 75 -9.27 10.58 7.72
CA VAL A 75 -10.15 11.77 7.64
C VAL A 75 -11.61 11.37 7.53
N ARG A 76 -11.92 10.37 6.70
CA ARG A 76 -13.28 9.88 6.52
C ARG A 76 -13.82 9.21 7.78
N TYR A 77 -13.00 8.41 8.46
CA TYR A 77 -13.35 7.81 9.73
C TYR A 77 -13.71 8.89 10.76
N TYR A 78 -12.86 9.92 10.87
CA TYR A 78 -13.09 11.05 11.76
C TYR A 78 -14.40 11.78 11.45
N LYS A 79 -14.65 12.14 10.18
CA LYS A 79 -15.89 12.83 9.79
C LYS A 79 -17.13 11.99 10.10
N ASN A 80 -17.13 10.74 9.67
CA ASN A 80 -18.32 9.88 9.78
C ASN A 80 -18.67 9.54 11.25
N MET A 81 -17.72 9.59 12.20
CA MET A 81 -17.99 9.32 13.63
C MET A 81 -18.12 10.57 14.50
N TYR A 82 -17.38 11.64 14.22
CA TYR A 82 -17.21 12.76 15.16
C TYR A 82 -17.72 14.11 14.64
N THR A 83 -18.26 14.18 13.43
CA THR A 83 -18.92 15.39 12.92
C THR A 83 -20.44 15.19 12.81
N ASP A 84 -21.16 16.07 12.12
CA ASP A 84 -22.64 16.06 12.06
C ASP A 84 -23.21 14.75 11.47
N GLU A 85 -22.45 14.09 10.59
CA GLU A 85 -22.75 12.73 10.11
C GLU A 85 -22.79 11.70 11.26
N GLY A 86 -21.97 11.91 12.29
CA GLY A 86 -21.88 11.07 13.47
C GLY A 86 -23.19 10.99 14.26
N TYR A 87 -23.94 12.10 14.37
CA TYR A 87 -25.23 12.11 15.06
C TYR A 87 -26.20 11.09 14.44
N LEU A 88 -26.32 11.12 13.10
CA LEU A 88 -27.15 10.17 12.35
C LEU A 88 -26.68 8.72 12.54
N THR A 89 -25.36 8.49 12.57
CA THR A 89 -24.82 7.13 12.75
C THR A 89 -25.07 6.57 14.15
N HIS A 90 -25.12 7.41 15.18
CA HIS A 90 -25.37 7.00 16.56
C HIS A 90 -26.86 6.84 16.89
N THR A 91 -27.76 7.44 16.11
CA THR A 91 -29.22 7.29 16.27
C THR A 91 -29.80 6.05 15.59
N LEU A 92 -29.01 5.35 14.76
CA LEU A 92 -29.46 4.09 14.14
C LEU A 92 -29.66 3.01 15.22
N PRO A 93 -30.67 2.14 15.12
CA PRO A 93 -30.93 1.04 16.07
C PRO A 93 -29.92 -0.11 15.87
N VAL A 94 -28.63 0.22 15.87
CA VAL A 94 -27.51 -0.68 15.59
C VAL A 94 -26.45 -0.47 16.67
N THR A 95 -25.92 -1.57 17.21
CA THR A 95 -24.92 -1.52 18.28
C THR A 95 -23.64 -0.83 17.80
N ALA A 96 -23.04 0.05 18.61
CA ALA A 96 -21.79 0.76 18.29
C ALA A 96 -20.65 -0.19 17.87
N ARG A 97 -20.56 -1.38 18.50
CA ARG A 97 -19.60 -2.44 18.14
C ARG A 97 -19.74 -2.88 16.69
N LEU A 98 -20.98 -3.03 16.20
CA LEU A 98 -21.26 -3.46 14.84
C LEU A 98 -20.84 -2.38 13.82
N LEU A 99 -20.99 -1.11 14.20
CA LEU A 99 -20.64 0.05 13.39
C LEU A 99 -19.11 0.23 13.27
N LEU A 100 -18.39 0.05 14.38
CA LEU A 100 -16.92 0.02 14.38
C LEU A 100 -16.39 -1.15 13.55
N LEU A 101 -16.92 -2.36 13.75
CA LEU A 101 -16.49 -3.56 13.04
C LEU A 101 -16.69 -3.41 11.52
N ASN A 102 -17.81 -2.82 11.11
CA ASN A 102 -18.09 -2.49 9.72
C ASN A 102 -17.01 -1.57 9.09
N LYS A 103 -16.56 -0.54 9.83
CA LYS A 103 -15.49 0.37 9.38
C LYS A 103 -14.14 -0.32 9.31
N VAL A 104 -13.80 -1.12 10.33
CA VAL A 104 -12.56 -1.90 10.36
C VAL A 104 -12.50 -2.83 9.15
N ILE A 105 -13.53 -3.65 8.90
CA ILE A 105 -13.57 -4.57 7.74
C ILE A 105 -13.43 -3.81 6.42
N THR A 106 -14.12 -2.67 6.28
CA THR A 106 -14.07 -1.89 5.04
C THR A 106 -12.67 -1.34 4.80
N MET A 107 -12.05 -0.73 5.82
CA MET A 107 -10.70 -0.17 5.72
C MET A 107 -9.64 -1.25 5.49
N THR A 108 -9.74 -2.41 6.15
CA THR A 108 -8.80 -3.52 5.95
C THR A 108 -8.91 -4.12 4.55
N ALA A 109 -10.13 -4.32 4.04
CA ALA A 109 -10.34 -4.79 2.69
C ALA A 109 -9.74 -3.82 1.64
N TRP A 110 -9.91 -2.51 1.82
CA TRP A 110 -9.28 -1.54 0.93
C TRP A 110 -7.76 -1.45 1.06
N ASN A 111 -7.21 -1.64 2.25
CA ASN A 111 -5.76 -1.74 2.44
C ASN A 111 -5.17 -2.97 1.71
N LEU A 112 -5.88 -4.12 1.74
CA LEU A 112 -5.48 -5.31 0.99
C LEU A 112 -5.56 -5.08 -0.53
N ILE A 113 -6.63 -4.44 -1.01
CA ILE A 113 -6.77 -4.07 -2.43
C ILE A 113 -5.66 -3.10 -2.85
N ALA A 114 -5.32 -2.11 -2.01
CA ALA A 114 -4.23 -1.18 -2.27
C ALA A 114 -2.88 -1.90 -2.33
N GLY A 115 -2.62 -2.83 -1.41
CA GLY A 115 -1.40 -3.65 -1.43
C GLY A 115 -1.30 -4.51 -2.70
N ALA A 116 -2.39 -5.17 -3.09
CA ALA A 116 -2.44 -5.91 -4.34
C ALA A 116 -2.25 -5.00 -5.57
N ALA A 117 -2.84 -3.80 -5.56
CA ALA A 117 -2.68 -2.83 -6.64
C ALA A 117 -1.23 -2.32 -6.77
N VAL A 118 -0.51 -2.16 -5.67
CA VAL A 118 0.93 -1.83 -5.70
C VAL A 118 1.72 -2.95 -6.39
N ILE A 119 1.48 -4.22 -6.04
CA ILE A 119 2.13 -5.37 -6.69
C ILE A 119 1.83 -5.37 -8.20
N VAL A 120 0.56 -5.19 -8.57
CA VAL A 120 0.14 -5.12 -9.97
C VAL A 120 0.82 -3.95 -10.70
N SER A 121 0.94 -2.79 -10.05
CA SER A 121 1.59 -1.61 -10.65
C SER A 121 3.08 -1.84 -10.93
N ILE A 122 3.78 -2.59 -10.06
CA ILE A 122 5.18 -2.98 -10.27
C ILE A 122 5.28 -3.91 -11.48
N CYS A 123 4.39 -4.91 -11.59
CA CYS A 123 4.35 -5.80 -12.75
C CYS A 123 4.05 -5.04 -14.05
N VAL A 124 3.16 -4.06 -14.02
CA VAL A 124 2.83 -3.22 -15.19
C VAL A 124 4.02 -2.36 -15.59
N PHE A 125 4.66 -1.69 -14.63
CA PHE A 125 5.87 -0.90 -14.87
C PHE A 125 6.97 -1.78 -15.49
N GLY A 126 7.28 -2.93 -14.87
CA GLY A 126 8.26 -3.89 -15.38
C GLY A 126 7.92 -4.45 -16.78
N GLY A 127 6.65 -4.77 -17.02
CA GLY A 127 6.20 -5.27 -18.32
C GLY A 127 6.31 -4.21 -19.42
N VAL A 128 5.88 -2.97 -19.16
CA VAL A 128 5.94 -1.87 -20.13
C VAL A 128 7.39 -1.45 -20.41
N THR A 129 8.23 -1.37 -19.38
CA THR A 129 9.67 -1.08 -19.55
C THR A 129 10.36 -2.14 -20.41
N LEU A 130 10.12 -3.42 -20.15
CA LEU A 130 10.68 -4.52 -20.95
C LEU A 130 10.24 -4.42 -22.42
N LEU A 131 8.94 -4.25 -22.68
CA LEU A 131 8.42 -4.09 -24.04
C LEU A 131 9.02 -2.89 -24.78
N ALA A 132 9.26 -1.79 -24.06
CA ALA A 132 9.84 -0.58 -24.61
C ALA A 132 11.35 -0.71 -24.94
N LEU A 133 12.07 -1.55 -24.20
CA LEU A 133 13.53 -1.72 -24.32
C LEU A 133 13.95 -2.88 -25.24
N ILE A 134 13.09 -3.87 -25.52
CA ILE A 134 13.39 -4.98 -26.45
C ILE A 134 13.89 -4.51 -27.84
N PRO A 135 13.30 -3.51 -28.51
CA PRO A 135 13.73 -3.10 -29.84
C PRO A 135 14.98 -2.18 -29.84
N LYS A 136 15.64 -2.00 -28.69
CA LYS A 136 16.71 -1.01 -28.48
C LYS A 136 18.05 -1.72 -28.36
N ASP A 137 19.05 -1.25 -29.11
CA ASP A 137 20.39 -1.84 -29.16
C ASP A 137 21.40 -1.14 -28.23
N GLY A 138 20.98 -0.10 -27.51
CA GLY A 138 21.83 0.63 -26.57
C GLY A 138 22.34 -0.23 -25.40
N TYR A 139 23.56 0.04 -24.93
CA TYR A 139 24.19 -0.66 -23.79
C TYR A 139 23.27 -0.73 -22.56
N TYR A 140 22.65 0.39 -22.18
CA TYR A 140 21.74 0.47 -21.03
C TYR A 140 20.44 -0.32 -21.22
N ALA A 141 19.89 -0.33 -22.43
CA ALA A 141 18.69 -1.09 -22.74
C ALA A 141 18.96 -2.59 -22.61
N ARG A 142 20.10 -3.04 -23.13
CA ARG A 142 20.53 -4.43 -23.05
C ARG A 142 20.77 -4.90 -21.62
N GLU A 143 21.46 -4.10 -20.81
CA GLU A 143 21.69 -4.43 -19.39
C GLU A 143 20.38 -4.58 -18.61
N LEU A 144 19.41 -3.67 -18.82
CA LEU A 144 18.09 -3.77 -18.18
C LEU A 144 17.30 -4.97 -18.68
N VAL A 145 17.27 -5.23 -19.99
CA VAL A 145 16.57 -6.40 -20.56
C VAL A 145 17.17 -7.70 -20.02
N GLU A 146 18.49 -7.82 -19.96
CA GLU A 146 19.16 -8.99 -19.38
C GLU A 146 18.78 -9.17 -17.90
N ALA A 147 18.75 -8.09 -17.11
CA ALA A 147 18.32 -8.14 -15.71
C ALA A 147 16.86 -8.63 -15.56
N PHE A 148 15.94 -8.15 -16.42
CA PHE A 148 14.55 -8.59 -16.41
C PHE A 148 14.35 -10.04 -16.91
N VAL A 149 15.14 -10.49 -17.88
CA VAL A 149 15.07 -11.87 -18.41
C VAL A 149 15.67 -12.89 -17.43
N GLN A 150 16.69 -12.50 -16.67
CA GLN A 150 17.30 -13.36 -15.65
C GLN A 150 16.44 -13.50 -14.38
N LEU A 151 15.53 -12.55 -14.13
CA LEU A 151 14.68 -12.52 -12.94
C LEU A 151 13.77 -13.77 -12.83
N PRO A 152 13.00 -14.17 -13.87
CA PRO A 152 12.19 -15.38 -13.84
C PRO A 152 13.02 -16.66 -13.71
N SER A 153 14.18 -16.76 -14.35
CA SER A 153 15.05 -17.93 -14.24
C SER A 153 15.64 -18.06 -12.84
N ALA A 154 16.08 -16.97 -12.23
CA ALA A 154 16.56 -16.96 -10.85
C ALA A 154 15.46 -17.35 -9.85
N LEU A 155 14.23 -16.83 -10.05
CA LEU A 155 13.07 -17.22 -9.24
C LEU A 155 12.71 -18.69 -9.42
N LYS A 156 12.83 -19.20 -10.64
CA LYS A 156 12.58 -20.61 -10.97
C LYS A 156 13.62 -21.52 -10.32
N GLU A 157 14.89 -21.19 -10.39
CA GLU A 157 15.96 -21.94 -9.73
C GLU A 157 15.79 -21.96 -8.20
N LEU A 158 15.38 -20.83 -7.61
CA LEU A 158 14.96 -20.79 -6.21
C LEU A 158 13.84 -21.81 -5.96
N TRP A 159 12.81 -21.84 -6.80
CA TRP A 159 11.64 -22.72 -6.63
C TRP A 159 11.96 -24.23 -6.67
N TYR A 160 13.01 -24.64 -7.39
CA TYR A 160 13.37 -26.06 -7.53
C TYR A 160 14.38 -26.57 -6.50
N MET A 161 14.87 -25.73 -5.59
CA MET A 161 15.82 -26.19 -4.58
C MET A 161 15.15 -27.14 -3.56
N PRO A 162 15.75 -28.31 -3.27
CA PRO A 162 15.17 -29.33 -2.40
C PRO A 162 14.98 -28.86 -0.94
N GLU A 163 15.72 -27.84 -0.52
CA GLU A 163 15.59 -27.17 0.78
C GLU A 163 14.26 -26.41 0.95
N LEU A 164 13.58 -26.10 -0.14
CA LEU A 164 12.31 -25.36 -0.14
C LEU A 164 11.07 -26.27 -0.15
N ARG A 165 11.17 -27.55 0.21
CA ARG A 165 9.99 -28.43 0.38
C ARG A 165 8.94 -27.90 1.39
N GLY A 166 9.29 -26.92 2.22
CA GLY A 166 8.40 -26.19 3.13
C GLY A 166 7.84 -24.86 2.58
N ILE A 167 8.08 -24.49 1.32
CA ILE A 167 7.74 -23.18 0.74
C ILE A 167 6.26 -22.82 0.91
N ASN A 168 5.37 -23.81 0.86
CA ASN A 168 3.94 -23.59 1.04
C ASN A 168 3.61 -23.01 2.43
N GLY A 169 4.32 -23.45 3.47
CA GLY A 169 4.20 -22.89 4.82
C GLY A 169 4.75 -21.46 4.91
N PHE A 170 5.80 -21.15 4.17
CA PHE A 170 6.37 -19.80 4.08
C PHE A 170 5.46 -18.83 3.34
N PHE A 171 4.86 -19.22 2.22
CA PHE A 171 3.86 -18.37 1.54
C PHE A 171 2.61 -18.20 2.38
N ALA A 172 2.15 -19.26 3.06
CA ALA A 172 1.03 -19.16 3.99
C ALA A 172 1.33 -18.18 5.13
N SER A 173 2.55 -18.20 5.68
CA SER A 173 2.95 -17.26 6.74
C SER A 173 3.07 -15.83 6.23
N ILE A 174 3.59 -15.60 5.01
CA ILE A 174 3.61 -14.26 4.37
C ILE A 174 2.19 -13.72 4.20
N ILE A 175 1.28 -14.51 3.63
CA ILE A 175 -0.11 -14.10 3.42
C ILE A 175 -0.77 -13.77 4.76
N PHE A 176 -0.53 -14.60 5.78
CA PHE A 176 -1.02 -14.36 7.12
C PHE A 176 -0.46 -13.07 7.73
N LEU A 177 0.82 -12.76 7.52
CA LEU A 177 1.47 -11.52 7.96
C LEU A 177 0.90 -10.29 7.23
N VAL A 178 0.68 -10.37 5.91
CA VAL A 178 0.07 -9.28 5.13
C VAL A 178 -1.35 -8.99 5.62
N PHE A 179 -2.13 -10.04 5.90
CA PHE A 179 -3.47 -9.89 6.45
C PHE A 179 -3.44 -9.27 7.86
N THR A 180 -2.58 -9.80 8.74
CA THR A 180 -2.45 -9.34 10.13
C THR A 180 -1.94 -7.90 10.21
N SER A 181 -0.97 -7.52 9.37
CA SER A 181 -0.45 -6.16 9.31
C SER A 181 -1.48 -5.15 8.80
N SER A 182 -2.26 -5.51 7.78
CA SER A 182 -3.36 -4.68 7.27
C SER A 182 -4.45 -4.45 8.33
N PHE A 183 -4.77 -5.50 9.09
CA PHE A 183 -5.71 -5.42 10.21
C PHE A 183 -5.18 -4.55 11.36
N SER A 184 -3.95 -4.82 11.80
CA SER A 184 -3.27 -4.08 12.88
C SER A 184 -3.13 -2.60 12.55
N GLY A 185 -2.68 -2.25 11.34
CA GLY A 185 -2.55 -0.85 10.91
C GLY A 185 -3.88 -0.10 10.93
N THR A 186 -4.97 -0.75 10.52
CA THR A 186 -6.32 -0.16 10.56
C THR A 186 -6.79 0.09 12.00
N MET A 187 -6.58 -0.87 12.90
CA MET A 187 -6.90 -0.71 14.32
C MET A 187 -6.09 0.41 14.97
N MET A 188 -4.82 0.56 14.60
CA MET A 188 -3.96 1.62 15.13
C MET A 188 -4.44 3.01 14.69
N ILE A 189 -4.85 3.19 13.44
CA ILE A 189 -5.43 4.45 12.94
C ILE A 189 -6.71 4.78 13.71
N ILE A 190 -7.64 3.82 13.81
CA ILE A 190 -8.91 4.04 14.50
C ILE A 190 -8.68 4.31 16.00
N GLY A 191 -7.82 3.52 16.64
CA GLY A 191 -7.48 3.67 18.06
C GLY A 191 -6.84 5.02 18.37
N SER A 192 -5.89 5.47 17.54
CA SER A 192 -5.26 6.78 17.69
C SER A 192 -6.26 7.94 17.52
N ILE A 193 -7.19 7.84 16.56
CA ILE A 193 -8.27 8.85 16.41
C ILE A 193 -9.16 8.90 17.64
N ASN A 194 -9.56 7.74 18.18
CA ASN A 194 -10.41 7.64 19.37
C ASN A 194 -9.71 8.22 20.61
N LEU A 195 -8.42 7.90 20.81
CA LEU A 195 -7.61 8.47 21.89
C LEU A 195 -7.44 9.99 21.73
N GLY A 196 -7.24 10.46 20.50
CA GLY A 196 -7.16 11.89 20.19
C GLY A 196 -8.40 12.68 20.61
N GLN A 197 -9.58 12.05 20.62
CA GLN A 197 -10.82 12.71 21.06
C GLN A 197 -10.86 12.98 22.56
N MET A 198 -10.04 12.32 23.38
CA MET A 198 -9.95 12.59 24.82
C MET A 198 -9.28 13.95 25.10
N VAL A 199 -8.57 14.52 24.11
CA VAL A 199 -7.95 15.84 24.22
C VAL A 199 -9.00 16.93 23.96
N ARG A 200 -9.23 17.80 24.95
CA ARG A 200 -10.28 18.82 24.91
C ARG A 200 -10.13 19.87 23.80
N ARG A 201 -8.89 20.33 23.51
CA ARG A 201 -8.65 21.52 22.65
C ARG A 201 -8.18 21.20 21.23
N HIS A 202 -7.26 20.24 21.06
CA HIS A 202 -6.69 19.90 19.75
C HIS A 202 -6.89 18.43 19.41
N ARG A 203 -8.13 18.01 19.16
CA ARG A 203 -8.51 16.60 18.93
C ARG A 203 -7.72 15.96 17.78
N ILE A 204 -7.44 16.71 16.72
CA ILE A 204 -6.65 16.23 15.57
C ILE A 204 -5.16 16.07 15.93
N LEU A 205 -4.56 17.06 16.60
CA LEU A 205 -3.16 16.94 17.05
C LEU A 205 -2.99 15.83 18.10
N GLY A 206 -4.00 15.64 18.96
CA GLY A 206 -4.05 14.54 19.91
C GLY A 206 -4.06 13.17 19.21
N ALA A 207 -4.81 13.04 18.11
CA ALA A 207 -4.84 11.81 17.32
C ALA A 207 -3.49 11.52 16.64
N VAL A 208 -2.86 12.55 16.06
CA VAL A 208 -1.53 12.42 15.46
C VAL A 208 -0.49 12.05 16.52
N GLY A 209 -0.50 12.72 17.67
CA GLY A 209 0.39 12.39 18.79
C GLY A 209 0.17 10.98 19.32
N ALA A 210 -1.08 10.52 19.43
CA ALA A 210 -1.41 9.15 19.82
C ALA A 210 -0.92 8.12 18.79
N TYR A 211 -1.01 8.42 17.50
CA TYR A 211 -0.49 7.54 16.44
C TYR A 211 1.02 7.32 16.58
N PHE A 212 1.79 8.39 16.76
CA PHE A 212 3.24 8.28 16.98
C PHE A 212 3.58 7.60 18.31
N GLY A 213 2.86 7.91 19.38
CA GLY A 213 3.07 7.30 20.69
C GLY A 213 2.83 5.79 20.70
N ILE A 214 1.73 5.33 20.07
CA ILE A 214 1.43 3.90 19.93
C ILE A 214 2.49 3.23 19.04
N ASN A 215 2.88 3.85 17.92
CA ASN A 215 3.92 3.28 17.06
C ASN A 215 5.26 3.12 17.79
N CYS A 216 5.69 4.12 18.55
CA CYS A 216 6.89 4.01 19.39
C CYS A 216 6.76 2.80 20.33
N ALA A 217 5.66 2.72 21.10
CA ALA A 217 5.46 1.62 22.04
C ALA A 217 5.49 0.24 21.34
N VAL A 218 4.78 0.09 20.23
CA VAL A 218 4.71 -1.16 19.45
C VAL A 218 6.08 -1.53 18.86
N GLN A 219 6.95 -0.57 18.54
CA GLN A 219 8.31 -0.84 18.05
C GLN A 219 9.28 -1.20 19.18
N PHE A 220 9.13 -0.61 20.38
CA PHE A 220 10.00 -0.93 21.52
C PHE A 220 9.79 -2.36 22.06
N PHE A 221 8.55 -2.87 22.06
CA PHE A 221 8.26 -4.20 22.58
C PHE A 221 9.06 -5.33 21.90
N PRO A 222 9.04 -5.48 20.55
CA PRO A 222 9.84 -6.47 19.84
C PRO A 222 11.35 -6.28 20.05
N LEU A 223 11.81 -5.02 20.08
CA LEU A 223 13.23 -4.69 20.25
C LEU A 223 13.75 -5.12 21.63
N SER A 224 12.94 -4.92 22.67
CA SER A 224 13.28 -5.34 24.02
C SER A 224 13.30 -6.87 24.17
N LEU A 225 12.37 -7.57 23.50
CA LEU A 225 12.29 -9.03 23.53
C LEU A 225 13.47 -9.69 22.81
N SER A 226 13.96 -9.07 21.73
CA SER A 226 15.12 -9.56 20.95
C SER A 226 16.46 -9.24 21.60
N CYS A 227 16.54 -8.29 22.54
CA CYS A 227 17.73 -8.08 23.37
C CYS A 227 17.78 -9.02 24.60
N LEU A 228 16.67 -9.69 24.93
CA LEU A 228 16.53 -10.61 26.08
C LEU A 228 16.73 -12.09 25.70
N SER A 229 16.73 -12.42 24.39
CA SER A 229 16.98 -13.75 23.82
C SER A 229 18.40 -13.88 23.29
#